data_AF-A0AA41Y0R2-F1
#
_entry.id   AF-A0AA41Y0R2-F1
#
_cell.length_a   1.000
_cell.length_b   1.000
_cell.length_c   1.000
_cell.angle_alpha   90.00
_cell.angle_beta   90.00
_cell.angle_gamma   90.00
#
_symmetry.space_group_name_H-M   'P 1'
#
loop_
_entity.id
_entity.type
_entity.pdbx_description
1 polymer ?
#
loop_
_entity_poly.entity_id
_entity_poly.type
_entity_poly.pdbx_seq_one_letter_code
_entity_poly.pdbx_strand_id
1 'polypeptide(L)'
;MISGFWRVSSWLLAGLLLFPLATVFVQAFFMTGVLSDTQWAVASDVENFSRKLFAEDRGFAQLWRSGLPVYLLNSAALVTGTVLLSLLIGLPAAWLMAMYRFPGQRILGWALCLPLAMPAFLLAYLYADIAAPLQTLTGAPSAVAVLCGACVILALVLYPYIYLLVRHALATQPASLIHSARMLKLSHAQVIRRVCLPIARPAMVTGAILVAVDAFGDYGAASYLALPTLTTAVLDIWQQQGDLGAAARIAVIILPFIFLLMYLAHVWRRKNQIYQARLQAEPLVPPNLRGWRSGLAQFYCWSLVCLAFLFPLLRLTWGAMAQAMPGWDQAFLLAIGNSVLISTVATALIMLMAISFVFYTRTVGPSANQLPVRLIGLSLAIPGAVLALGWFIPLVWIGHGLGQLAQRMSLYVPEVWVSGSLFILMLVYSAKFARLMLDGLEYRMAKIPLSLDRACLVLKCSARERWSRVHLPLLRRALLVGALLVFTESMKELNVSLLLRPLHLETLATYVFRLTSGEPATSLALPALALVLVGMVPVVGLIRVLNIKG
;
A
#
# COMPACT_ATOMS: atom_id res chain seq x y z
N MET A 1 -17.86 24.07 -21.37
CA MET A 1 -16.51 24.45 -20.88
C MET A 1 -16.15 23.76 -19.57
N ILE A 2 -16.94 23.89 -18.50
CA ILE A 2 -16.62 23.32 -17.17
C ILE A 2 -16.41 21.79 -17.22
N SER A 3 -17.24 21.04 -17.95
CA SER A 3 -17.07 19.58 -18.12
C SER A 3 -15.76 19.16 -18.80
N GLY A 4 -15.17 20.01 -19.63
CA GLY A 4 -13.90 19.75 -20.31
C GLY A 4 -12.71 19.79 -19.35
N PHE A 5 -12.66 20.78 -18.46
CA PHE A 5 -11.63 20.93 -17.44
C PHE A 5 -11.56 19.70 -16.51
N TRP A 6 -12.71 19.22 -16.04
CA TRP A 6 -12.77 18.06 -15.14
C TRP A 6 -12.40 16.75 -15.84
N ARG A 7 -12.73 16.63 -17.14
CA ARG A 7 -12.29 15.49 -17.96
C ARG A 7 -10.77 15.47 -18.07
N VAL A 8 -10.13 16.60 -18.33
CA VAL A 8 -8.66 16.72 -18.39
C VAL A 8 -8.03 16.34 -17.05
N SER A 9 -8.54 16.84 -15.93
CA SER A 9 -8.04 16.50 -14.58
C SER A 9 -8.03 14.98 -14.30
N SER A 10 -9.07 14.25 -14.73
CA SER A 10 -9.11 12.79 -14.57
C SER A 10 -8.05 12.05 -15.38
N TRP A 11 -7.78 12.51 -16.60
CA TRP A 11 -6.74 11.95 -17.45
C TRP A 11 -5.34 12.37 -16.99
N LEU A 12 -5.19 13.54 -16.37
CA LEU A 12 -3.94 13.94 -15.74
C LEU A 12 -3.54 12.99 -14.61
N LEU A 13 -4.46 12.62 -13.71
CA LEU A 13 -4.18 11.62 -12.67
C LEU A 13 -3.77 10.26 -13.26
N ALA A 14 -4.51 9.78 -14.27
CA ALA A 14 -4.18 8.52 -14.93
C ALA A 14 -2.83 8.62 -15.67
N GLY A 15 -2.54 9.77 -16.27
CA GLY A 15 -1.27 10.08 -16.91
C GLY A 15 -0.11 10.08 -15.92
N LEU A 16 -0.28 10.63 -14.71
CA LEU A 16 0.74 10.59 -13.65
C LEU A 16 1.12 9.15 -13.24
N LEU A 17 0.25 8.18 -13.47
CA LEU A 17 0.51 6.77 -13.20
C LEU A 17 1.03 6.02 -14.43
N LEU A 18 0.48 6.27 -15.61
CA LEU A 18 0.88 5.57 -16.83
C LEU A 18 2.21 6.05 -17.39
N PHE A 19 2.50 7.34 -17.26
CA PHE A 19 3.74 7.94 -17.74
C PHE A 19 5.00 7.23 -17.17
N PRO A 20 5.16 7.04 -15.85
CA PRO A 20 6.33 6.35 -15.32
C PRO A 20 6.42 4.88 -15.74
N LEU A 21 5.29 4.21 -15.98
CA LEU A 21 5.31 2.82 -16.48
C LEU A 21 5.81 2.77 -17.93
N ALA A 22 5.38 3.72 -18.75
CA ALA A 22 5.85 3.83 -20.12
C ALA A 22 7.34 4.17 -20.19
N THR A 23 7.84 5.04 -19.32
CA THR A 23 9.27 5.40 -19.29
C THR A 23 10.15 4.24 -18.82
N VAL A 24 9.73 3.45 -17.83
CA VAL A 24 10.44 2.21 -17.44
C VAL A 24 10.51 1.25 -18.62
N PHE A 25 9.39 1.07 -19.34
CA PHE A 25 9.37 0.23 -20.53
C PHE A 25 10.31 0.77 -21.62
N VAL A 26 10.27 2.08 -21.89
CA VAL A 26 11.16 2.71 -22.88
C VAL A 26 12.63 2.56 -22.50
N GLN A 27 12.98 2.77 -21.23
CA GLN A 27 14.34 2.62 -20.73
C GLN A 27 14.83 1.17 -20.84
N ALA A 28 13.98 0.20 -20.50
CA ALA A 28 14.32 -1.21 -20.53
C ALA A 28 14.65 -1.70 -21.96
N PHE A 29 13.98 -1.16 -22.98
CA PHE A 29 14.01 -1.71 -24.34
C PHE A 29 14.65 -0.81 -25.41
N PHE A 30 14.48 0.52 -25.34
CA PHE A 30 14.91 1.43 -26.41
C PHE A 30 16.23 2.13 -26.11
N MET A 31 16.46 2.58 -24.87
CA MET A 31 17.67 3.35 -24.52
C MET A 31 18.92 2.48 -24.33
N THR A 32 18.74 1.17 -24.21
CA THR A 32 19.85 0.21 -24.06
C THR A 32 20.16 -0.55 -25.36
N GLY A 33 19.59 -0.14 -26.50
CA GLY A 33 19.91 -0.71 -27.82
C GLY A 33 19.18 -2.00 -28.19
N VAL A 34 18.40 -2.62 -27.28
CA VAL A 34 17.73 -3.91 -27.51
C VAL A 34 16.76 -3.88 -28.71
N LEU A 35 16.07 -2.75 -28.93
CA LEU A 35 15.15 -2.55 -30.05
C LEU A 35 15.69 -1.66 -31.18
N SER A 36 16.87 -1.05 -31.05
CA SER A 36 17.37 -0.09 -32.06
C SER A 36 17.95 -0.78 -33.31
N ASP A 37 18.24 -2.07 -33.25
CA ASP A 37 18.64 -2.86 -34.41
C ASP A 37 17.42 -3.22 -35.26
N THR A 38 17.37 -2.71 -36.49
CA THR A 38 16.31 -2.88 -37.49
C THR A 38 16.19 -4.29 -38.09
N GLN A 39 16.78 -5.32 -37.47
CA GLN A 39 16.84 -6.70 -37.98
C GLN A 39 15.88 -7.65 -37.26
N TRP A 40 14.58 -7.36 -37.32
CA TRP A 40 13.53 -8.22 -36.74
C TRP A 40 13.01 -9.18 -37.80
N ALA A 41 13.58 -10.37 -37.88
CA ALA A 41 13.16 -11.41 -38.82
C ALA A 41 12.10 -12.31 -38.15
N VAL A 42 10.85 -12.12 -38.59
CA VAL A 42 9.55 -12.53 -38.01
C VAL A 42 9.34 -14.04 -37.67
N ALA A 43 10.34 -14.90 -37.66
CA ALA A 43 10.14 -16.34 -37.38
C ALA A 43 11.09 -17.00 -36.35
N SER A 44 12.17 -16.34 -35.89
CA SER A 44 13.13 -16.94 -34.93
C SER A 44 13.34 -16.13 -33.64
N ASP A 45 12.49 -15.14 -33.39
CA ASP A 45 12.80 -14.01 -32.53
C ASP A 45 12.66 -14.22 -31.02
N VAL A 46 12.06 -15.31 -30.48
CA VAL A 46 11.95 -15.43 -29.01
C VAL A 46 13.31 -15.71 -28.35
N GLU A 47 14.11 -16.59 -28.96
CA GLU A 47 15.44 -16.92 -28.42
C GLU A 47 16.43 -15.77 -28.67
N ASN A 48 16.34 -15.09 -29.82
CA ASN A 48 17.16 -13.92 -30.11
C ASN A 48 16.75 -12.69 -29.30
N PHE A 49 15.45 -12.48 -29.05
CA PHE A 49 14.94 -11.43 -28.17
C PHE A 49 15.38 -11.66 -26.72
N SER A 50 15.26 -12.89 -26.21
CA SER A 50 15.77 -13.21 -24.86
C SER A 50 17.28 -13.04 -24.78
N ARG A 51 18.05 -13.44 -25.81
CA ARG A 51 19.50 -13.19 -25.84
C ARG A 51 19.84 -11.70 -25.92
N LYS A 52 19.21 -10.88 -26.76
CA LYS A 52 19.51 -9.43 -26.82
C LYS A 52 19.04 -8.67 -25.57
N LEU A 53 17.87 -9.01 -25.03
CA LEU A 53 17.35 -8.41 -23.80
C LEU A 53 18.22 -8.75 -22.57
N PHE A 54 18.90 -9.90 -22.57
CA PHE A 54 19.54 -10.47 -21.39
C PHE A 54 21.06 -10.78 -21.50
N ALA A 55 21.69 -10.72 -22.69
CA ALA A 55 23.07 -11.19 -22.90
C ALA A 55 24.10 -10.12 -23.28
N GLU A 56 23.72 -8.93 -23.76
CA GLU A 56 24.71 -7.92 -24.19
C GLU A 56 25.36 -7.17 -23.02
N ASP A 57 24.66 -6.97 -21.90
CA ASP A 57 25.22 -6.41 -20.68
C ASP A 57 25.82 -7.53 -19.81
N ARG A 58 27.16 -7.57 -19.72
CA ARG A 58 27.91 -8.59 -18.96
C ARG A 58 27.41 -8.76 -17.50
N GLY A 59 26.84 -7.71 -16.90
CA GLY A 59 26.21 -7.76 -15.57
C GLY A 59 24.86 -8.49 -15.53
N PHE A 60 23.98 -8.26 -16.50
CA PHE A 60 22.64 -8.87 -16.53
C PHE A 60 22.68 -10.35 -16.92
N ALA A 61 23.55 -10.75 -17.85
CA ALA A 61 23.71 -12.15 -18.23
C ALA A 61 24.18 -13.04 -17.07
N GLN A 62 25.04 -12.48 -16.20
CA GLN A 62 25.49 -13.11 -14.97
C GLN A 62 24.37 -13.14 -13.91
N LEU A 63 23.64 -12.04 -13.72
CA LEU A 63 22.45 -11.99 -12.86
C LEU A 63 21.36 -12.98 -13.29
N TRP A 64 21.11 -13.14 -14.59
CA TRP A 64 20.13 -14.08 -15.14
C TRP A 64 20.49 -15.54 -14.82
N ARG A 65 21.78 -15.89 -14.91
CA ARG A 65 22.25 -17.27 -14.72
C ARG A 65 22.43 -17.67 -13.26
N SER A 66 22.78 -16.73 -12.35
CA SER A 66 23.06 -17.08 -10.95
C SER A 66 22.18 -16.38 -9.90
N GLY A 67 21.60 -15.22 -10.20
CA GLY A 67 20.86 -14.41 -9.21
C GLY A 67 19.34 -14.44 -9.35
N LEU A 68 18.82 -14.28 -10.58
CA LEU A 68 17.39 -14.10 -10.83
C LEU A 68 16.51 -15.26 -10.33
N PRO A 69 16.89 -16.55 -10.48
CA PRO A 69 16.13 -17.66 -9.91
C PRO A 69 16.01 -17.56 -8.38
N VAL A 70 17.06 -17.13 -7.70
CA VAL A 70 17.06 -16.94 -6.23
C VAL A 70 16.11 -15.80 -5.86
N TYR A 71 16.20 -14.65 -6.52
CA TYR A 71 15.29 -13.52 -6.29
C TYR A 71 13.83 -13.90 -6.55
N LEU A 72 13.55 -14.63 -7.63
CA LEU A 72 12.20 -15.10 -7.97
C LEU A 72 11.65 -16.08 -6.93
N LEU A 73 12.44 -17.11 -6.57
CA LEU A 73 12.03 -18.13 -5.61
C LEU A 73 11.82 -17.55 -4.22
N ASN A 74 12.72 -16.69 -3.75
CA ASN A 74 12.57 -16.02 -2.46
C ASN A 74 11.36 -15.09 -2.44
N SER A 75 11.12 -14.31 -3.51
CA SER A 75 9.92 -13.46 -3.57
C SER A 75 8.65 -14.30 -3.58
N ALA A 76 8.62 -15.39 -4.34
CA ALA A 76 7.47 -16.29 -4.39
C ALA A 76 7.22 -16.97 -3.04
N ALA A 77 8.28 -17.43 -2.37
CA ALA A 77 8.19 -18.06 -1.05
C ALA A 77 7.81 -17.05 0.04
N LEU A 78 8.34 -15.82 -0.01
CA LEU A 78 7.98 -14.74 0.91
C LEU A 78 6.50 -14.39 0.78
N VAL A 79 6.01 -14.19 -0.45
CA VAL A 79 4.61 -13.85 -0.71
C VAL A 79 3.68 -15.00 -0.29
N THR A 80 3.96 -16.23 -0.73
CA THR A 80 3.11 -17.38 -0.39
C THR A 80 3.12 -17.68 1.10
N GLY A 81 4.28 -17.67 1.74
CA GLY A 81 4.44 -17.85 3.18
C GLY A 81 3.69 -16.78 3.99
N THR A 82 3.86 -15.51 3.62
CA THR A 82 3.17 -14.39 4.27
C THR A 82 1.66 -14.51 4.13
N VAL A 83 1.14 -14.78 2.93
CA VAL A 83 -0.31 -14.92 2.69
C VAL A 83 -0.91 -16.08 3.49
N LEU A 84 -0.23 -17.23 3.52
CA LEU A 84 -0.70 -18.40 4.27
C LEU A 84 -0.73 -18.13 5.77
N LEU A 85 0.32 -17.51 6.32
CA LEU A 85 0.38 -17.13 7.74
C LEU A 85 -0.65 -16.05 8.08
N SER A 86 -0.80 -15.02 7.24
CA SER A 86 -1.82 -13.99 7.43
C SER A 86 -3.25 -14.56 7.38
N LEU A 87 -3.52 -15.57 6.55
CA LEU A 87 -4.80 -16.28 6.54
C LEU A 87 -4.98 -17.09 7.83
N LEU A 88 -3.95 -17.81 8.27
CA LEU A 88 -3.95 -18.60 9.50
C LEU A 88 -4.23 -17.74 10.74
N ILE A 89 -3.73 -16.50 10.75
CA ILE A 89 -3.87 -15.56 11.86
C ILE A 89 -5.14 -14.70 11.75
N GLY A 90 -5.38 -14.12 10.58
CA GLY A 90 -6.47 -13.16 10.36
C GLY A 90 -7.85 -13.80 10.29
N LEU A 91 -7.97 -15.03 9.76
CA LEU A 91 -9.26 -15.69 9.60
C LEU A 91 -9.90 -16.09 10.95
N PRO A 92 -9.19 -16.71 11.91
CA PRO A 92 -9.76 -17.00 13.22
C PRO A 92 -10.12 -15.71 13.99
N ALA A 93 -9.28 -14.67 13.91
CA ALA A 93 -9.57 -13.38 14.52
C ALA A 93 -10.85 -12.76 13.92
N ALA A 94 -11.00 -12.78 12.59
CA ALA A 94 -12.20 -12.28 11.92
C ALA A 94 -13.45 -13.05 12.36
N TRP A 95 -13.33 -14.37 12.45
CA TRP A 95 -14.41 -15.26 12.84
C TRP A 95 -14.87 -15.00 14.27
N LEU A 96 -13.95 -14.98 15.23
CA LEU A 96 -14.24 -14.69 16.64
C LEU A 96 -14.94 -13.33 16.80
N MET A 97 -14.45 -12.32 16.08
CA MET A 97 -14.96 -10.95 16.19
C MET A 97 -16.26 -10.70 15.44
N ALA A 98 -16.64 -11.55 14.48
CA ALA A 98 -17.90 -11.46 13.75
C ALA A 98 -19.00 -12.33 14.36
N MET A 99 -18.67 -13.56 14.77
CA MET A 99 -19.67 -14.59 15.11
C MET A 99 -19.94 -14.73 16.61
N TYR A 100 -19.17 -14.08 17.47
CA TYR A 100 -19.30 -14.20 18.92
C TYR A 100 -19.25 -12.85 19.61
N ARG A 101 -19.81 -12.80 20.83
CA ARG A 101 -19.66 -11.68 21.76
C ARG A 101 -18.92 -12.11 23.01
N PHE A 102 -17.96 -11.29 23.45
CA PHE A 102 -17.18 -11.52 24.67
C PHE A 102 -16.70 -10.19 25.27
N PRO A 103 -16.38 -10.12 26.57
CA PRO A 103 -15.90 -8.89 27.21
C PRO A 103 -14.67 -8.32 26.49
N GLY A 104 -14.56 -6.99 26.40
CA GLY A 104 -13.44 -6.33 25.72
C GLY A 104 -13.48 -6.36 24.18
N GLN A 105 -14.46 -7.02 23.55
CA GLN A 105 -14.58 -7.11 22.09
C GLN A 105 -14.63 -5.72 21.40
N ARG A 106 -15.23 -4.70 22.04
CA ARG A 106 -15.26 -3.35 21.46
C ARG A 106 -13.86 -2.77 21.27
N ILE A 107 -12.96 -3.00 22.22
CA ILE A 107 -11.57 -2.54 22.18
C ILE A 107 -10.79 -3.37 21.14
N LEU A 108 -10.89 -4.70 21.25
CA LEU A 108 -10.25 -5.62 20.30
C LEU A 108 -10.67 -5.40 18.85
N GLY A 109 -11.92 -4.95 18.64
CA GLY A 109 -12.50 -4.66 17.32
C GLY A 109 -11.69 -3.69 16.48
N TRP A 110 -11.01 -2.74 17.11
CA TRP A 110 -10.12 -1.80 16.44
C TRP A 110 -8.65 -2.04 16.78
N ALA A 111 -8.35 -2.59 17.96
CA ALA A 111 -6.96 -2.88 18.35
C ALA A 111 -6.30 -3.89 17.41
N LEU A 112 -7.05 -4.87 16.88
CA LEU A 112 -6.59 -5.80 15.84
C LEU A 112 -6.21 -5.12 14.51
N CYS A 113 -6.50 -3.83 14.34
CA CYS A 113 -6.10 -3.03 13.17
C CYS A 113 -4.85 -2.18 13.44
N LEU A 114 -4.42 -2.05 14.71
CA LEU A 114 -3.22 -1.29 15.07
C LEU A 114 -1.94 -1.78 14.38
N PRO A 115 -1.73 -3.07 14.08
CA PRO A 115 -0.50 -3.50 13.39
C PRO A 115 -0.26 -2.81 12.05
N LEU A 116 -1.30 -2.35 11.34
CA LEU A 116 -1.15 -1.57 10.11
C LEU A 116 -0.43 -0.22 10.33
N ALA A 117 -0.42 0.30 11.56
CA ALA A 117 0.33 1.51 11.90
C ALA A 117 1.84 1.25 11.97
N MET A 118 2.26 0.01 12.25
CA MET A 118 3.66 -0.36 12.43
C MET A 118 4.34 -0.60 11.07
N PRO A 119 5.42 0.12 10.73
CA PRO A 119 6.22 -0.19 9.55
C PRO A 119 6.87 -1.58 9.66
N ALA A 120 6.80 -2.38 8.60
CA ALA A 120 7.31 -3.76 8.60
C ALA A 120 8.82 -3.84 8.89
N PHE A 121 9.61 -2.94 8.30
CA PHE A 121 11.06 -2.88 8.54
C PHE A 121 11.39 -2.60 10.02
N LEU A 122 10.59 -1.78 10.69
CA LEU A 122 10.78 -1.46 12.10
C LEU A 122 10.44 -2.65 12.98
N LEU A 123 9.40 -3.41 12.61
CA LEU A 123 9.08 -4.67 13.28
C LEU A 123 10.21 -5.69 13.09
N ALA A 124 10.76 -5.80 11.88
CA ALA A 124 11.91 -6.66 11.58
C ALA A 124 13.14 -6.29 12.41
N TYR A 125 13.45 -4.99 12.51
CA TYR A 125 14.53 -4.47 13.35
C TYR A 125 14.37 -4.90 14.82
N LEU A 126 13.21 -4.63 15.41
CA LEU A 126 12.97 -4.87 16.83
C LEU A 126 13.03 -6.37 17.17
N TYR A 127 12.45 -7.22 16.33
CA TYR A 127 12.51 -8.66 16.55
C TYR A 127 13.90 -9.26 16.31
N ALA A 128 14.67 -8.72 15.36
CA ALA A 128 16.05 -9.12 15.16
C ALA A 128 16.95 -8.71 16.35
N ASP A 129 16.78 -7.50 16.90
CA ASP A 129 17.48 -7.03 18.11
C ASP A 129 17.27 -8.00 19.28
N ILE A 130 16.03 -8.48 19.46
CA ILE A 130 15.67 -9.42 20.52
C ILE A 130 16.22 -10.83 20.24
N ALA A 131 16.28 -11.23 18.98
CA ALA A 131 16.82 -12.53 18.60
C ALA A 131 18.37 -12.55 18.63
N ALA A 132 19.03 -11.39 18.61
CA ALA A 132 20.49 -11.30 18.52
C ALA A 132 21.24 -12.06 19.64
N PRO A 133 20.86 -11.97 20.93
CA PRO A 133 21.50 -12.75 21.99
C PRO A 133 21.33 -14.27 21.84
N LEU A 134 20.25 -14.72 21.17
CA LEU A 134 20.07 -16.13 20.87
C LEU A 134 20.97 -16.57 19.71
N GLN A 135 21.18 -15.69 18.73
CA GLN A 135 22.04 -15.96 17.57
C GLN A 135 23.53 -16.01 17.95
N THR A 136 23.98 -15.27 18.96
CA THR A 136 25.35 -15.42 19.47
C THR A 136 25.61 -16.80 20.08
N LEU A 137 24.57 -17.45 20.61
CA LEU A 137 24.64 -18.79 21.19
C LEU A 137 24.43 -19.91 20.16
N THR A 138 23.55 -19.69 19.19
CA THR A 138 23.12 -20.71 18.21
C THR A 138 23.80 -20.60 16.84
N GLY A 139 24.56 -19.52 16.61
CA GLY A 139 25.17 -19.20 15.33
C GLY A 139 24.23 -18.38 14.42
N ALA A 140 24.75 -18.00 13.25
CA ALA A 140 23.98 -17.25 12.26
C ALA A 140 22.76 -18.06 11.78
N PRO A 141 21.57 -17.45 11.67
CA PRO A 141 20.38 -18.14 11.19
C PRO A 141 20.57 -18.58 9.74
N SER A 142 20.05 -19.75 9.40
CA SER A 142 20.03 -20.21 8.00
C SER A 142 19.17 -19.28 7.14
N ALA A 143 19.44 -19.22 5.83
CA ALA A 143 18.64 -18.41 4.90
C ALA A 143 17.13 -18.76 4.96
N VAL A 144 16.80 -20.02 5.22
CA VAL A 144 15.41 -20.48 5.41
C VAL A 144 14.81 -19.91 6.69
N ALA A 145 15.56 -19.88 7.80
CA ALA A 145 15.08 -19.28 9.04
C ALA A 145 14.83 -17.78 8.89
N VAL A 146 15.69 -17.07 8.18
CA VAL A 146 15.53 -15.64 7.86
C VAL A 146 14.27 -15.42 7.02
N LEU A 147 14.06 -16.20 5.95
CA LEU A 147 12.87 -16.14 5.11
C LEU A 147 11.59 -16.43 5.92
N CYS A 148 11.60 -17.46 6.76
CA CYS A 148 10.47 -17.78 7.64
C CYS A 148 10.19 -16.64 8.63
N GLY A 149 11.24 -16.04 9.21
CA GLY A 149 11.13 -14.88 10.08
C GLY A 149 10.48 -13.69 9.37
N ALA A 150 10.92 -13.38 8.14
CA ALA A 150 10.34 -12.35 7.30
C ALA A 150 8.85 -12.60 7.01
N CYS A 151 8.47 -13.84 6.67
CA CYS A 151 7.06 -14.23 6.48
C CYS A 151 6.21 -13.99 7.74
N VAL A 152 6.74 -14.31 8.93
CA VAL A 152 6.04 -14.09 10.20
C VAL A 152 5.88 -12.60 10.49
N ILE A 153 6.95 -11.81 10.33
CA ILE A 153 6.94 -10.35 10.55
C ILE A 153 5.93 -9.68 9.63
N LEU A 154 5.99 -9.95 8.32
CA LEU A 154 5.02 -9.41 7.37
C LEU A 154 3.61 -9.90 7.67
N ALA A 155 3.44 -11.16 8.07
CA ALA A 155 2.12 -11.68 8.39
C ALA A 155 1.49 -10.99 9.61
N LEU A 156 2.28 -10.68 10.64
CA LEU A 156 1.84 -9.93 11.83
C LEU A 156 1.41 -8.50 11.50
N VAL A 157 2.05 -7.84 10.52
CA VAL A 157 1.67 -6.50 10.08
C VAL A 157 0.45 -6.53 9.15
N LEU A 158 0.38 -7.50 8.25
CA LEU A 158 -0.57 -7.52 7.12
C LEU A 158 -1.85 -8.35 7.34
N TYR A 159 -1.92 -9.21 8.36
CA TYR A 159 -3.16 -9.94 8.71
C TYR A 159 -4.41 -9.04 8.89
N PRO A 160 -4.31 -7.77 9.33
CA PRO A 160 -5.48 -6.92 9.51
C PRO A 160 -6.30 -6.72 8.23
N TYR A 161 -5.71 -6.80 7.03
CA TYR A 161 -6.48 -6.74 5.78
C TYR A 161 -7.48 -7.90 5.64
N ILE A 162 -7.03 -9.12 5.96
CA ILE A 162 -7.90 -10.30 5.97
C ILE A 162 -8.92 -10.17 7.08
N TYR A 163 -8.49 -9.75 8.28
CA TYR A 163 -9.36 -9.54 9.42
C TYR A 163 -10.55 -8.62 9.07
N LEU A 164 -10.26 -7.43 8.53
CA LEU A 164 -11.26 -6.42 8.22
C LEU A 164 -12.27 -6.88 7.16
N LEU A 165 -11.77 -7.41 6.04
CA LEU A 165 -12.61 -7.80 4.92
C LEU A 165 -13.49 -9.01 5.26
N VAL A 166 -12.92 -10.02 5.91
CA VAL A 166 -13.65 -11.22 6.29
C VAL A 166 -14.64 -10.92 7.42
N ARG A 167 -14.25 -10.15 8.44
CA ARG A 167 -15.17 -9.75 9.52
C ARG A 167 -16.35 -8.98 8.95
N HIS A 168 -16.12 -8.04 8.04
CA HIS A 168 -17.20 -7.30 7.40
C HIS A 168 -18.13 -8.22 6.61
N ALA A 169 -17.57 -9.14 5.81
CA ALA A 169 -18.35 -10.09 5.02
C ALA A 169 -19.14 -11.10 5.85
N LEU A 170 -18.64 -11.46 7.03
CA LEU A 170 -19.32 -12.33 8.00
C LEU A 170 -20.41 -11.57 8.79
N ALA A 171 -20.15 -10.32 9.16
CA ALA A 171 -21.08 -9.50 9.95
C ALA A 171 -22.29 -8.98 9.13
N THR A 172 -22.15 -8.89 7.81
CA THR A 172 -23.21 -8.42 6.89
C THR A 172 -24.03 -9.56 6.28
N GLN A 173 -23.83 -10.79 6.72
CA GLN A 173 -24.60 -11.93 6.24
C GLN A 173 -26.05 -11.87 6.76
N PRO A 174 -27.05 -12.18 5.91
CA PRO A 174 -28.44 -12.21 6.35
C PRO A 174 -28.66 -13.34 7.36
N ALA A 175 -29.22 -13.01 8.52
CA ALA A 175 -29.54 -13.98 9.56
C ALA A 175 -30.42 -15.13 9.05
N SER A 176 -31.28 -14.87 8.05
CA SER A 176 -32.17 -15.84 7.42
C SER A 176 -31.42 -17.05 6.85
N LEU A 177 -30.24 -16.89 6.23
CA LEU A 177 -29.48 -18.02 5.69
C LEU A 177 -29.00 -18.97 6.80
N ILE A 178 -28.59 -18.42 7.94
CA ILE A 178 -28.15 -19.19 9.10
C ILE A 178 -29.35 -19.89 9.76
N HIS A 179 -30.48 -19.20 9.88
CA HIS A 179 -31.72 -19.79 10.41
C HIS A 179 -32.25 -20.91 9.51
N SER A 180 -32.31 -20.72 8.19
CA SER A 180 -32.71 -21.76 7.23
C SER A 180 -31.78 -22.97 7.29
N ALA A 181 -30.47 -22.76 7.41
CA ALA A 181 -29.50 -23.85 7.57
C ALA A 181 -29.75 -24.66 8.86
N ARG A 182 -30.08 -24.00 9.97
CA ARG A 182 -30.45 -24.66 11.23
C ARG A 182 -31.79 -25.37 11.15
N MET A 183 -32.77 -24.83 10.43
CA MET A 183 -34.06 -25.49 10.15
C MET A 183 -33.88 -26.80 9.37
N LEU A 184 -32.88 -26.85 8.47
CA LEU A 184 -32.45 -28.06 7.77
C LEU A 184 -31.61 -29.02 8.65
N LYS A 185 -31.60 -28.82 9.98
CA LYS A 185 -30.88 -29.62 10.98
C LYS A 185 -29.36 -29.69 10.73
N LEU A 186 -28.78 -28.69 10.06
CA LEU A 186 -27.32 -28.62 9.90
C LEU A 186 -26.67 -28.29 11.26
N SER A 187 -25.62 -29.03 11.59
CA SER A 187 -24.82 -28.79 12.79
C SER A 187 -24.03 -27.48 12.68
N HIS A 188 -23.56 -26.93 13.82
CA HIS A 188 -22.80 -25.67 13.82
C HIS A 188 -21.60 -25.72 12.87
N ALA A 189 -20.82 -26.80 12.88
CA ALA A 189 -19.69 -26.99 11.96
C ALA A 189 -20.12 -27.06 10.48
N GLN A 190 -21.29 -27.65 10.20
CA GLN A 190 -21.83 -27.70 8.84
C GLN A 190 -22.29 -26.33 8.36
N VAL A 191 -22.93 -25.53 9.22
CA VAL A 191 -23.29 -24.12 8.91
C VAL A 191 -22.03 -23.32 8.58
N ILE A 192 -20.97 -23.47 9.38
CA ILE A 192 -19.68 -22.81 9.12
C ILE A 192 -19.13 -23.20 7.75
N ARG A 193 -18.99 -24.50 7.48
CA ARG A 193 -18.33 -25.00 6.28
C ARG A 193 -19.15 -24.83 5.00
N ARG A 194 -20.48 -24.93 5.08
CA ARG A 194 -21.37 -24.93 3.91
C ARG A 194 -22.05 -23.59 3.65
N VAL A 195 -22.14 -22.70 4.65
CA VAL A 195 -22.81 -21.40 4.52
C VAL A 195 -21.82 -20.27 4.73
N CYS A 196 -21.26 -20.15 5.94
CA CYS A 196 -20.49 -18.95 6.31
C CYS A 196 -19.17 -18.83 5.54
N LEU A 197 -18.37 -19.90 5.46
CA LEU A 197 -17.08 -19.91 4.75
C LEU A 197 -17.26 -19.65 3.25
N PRO A 198 -18.15 -20.34 2.51
CA PRO A 198 -18.38 -20.06 1.09
C PRO A 198 -18.77 -18.61 0.79
N ILE A 199 -19.61 -18.00 1.64
CA ILE A 199 -20.00 -16.59 1.51
C ILE A 199 -18.81 -15.66 1.81
N ALA A 200 -17.93 -16.03 2.75
CA ALA A 200 -16.73 -15.26 3.08
C ALA A 200 -15.57 -15.43 2.07
N ARG A 201 -15.57 -16.48 1.24
CA ARG A 201 -14.47 -16.78 0.29
C ARG A 201 -14.05 -15.58 -0.58
N PRO A 202 -14.95 -14.79 -1.20
CA PRO A 202 -14.53 -13.64 -2.00
C PRO A 202 -13.78 -12.59 -1.18
N ALA A 203 -14.19 -12.37 0.08
CA ALA A 203 -13.51 -11.46 0.99
C ALA A 203 -12.15 -12.02 1.45
N MET A 204 -12.06 -13.33 1.71
CA MET A 204 -10.80 -14.01 2.02
C MET A 204 -9.79 -13.87 0.89
N VAL A 205 -10.21 -14.14 -0.36
CA VAL A 205 -9.36 -14.02 -1.55
C VAL A 205 -8.94 -12.56 -1.78
N THR A 206 -9.86 -11.61 -1.63
CA THR A 206 -9.53 -10.18 -1.75
C THR A 206 -8.49 -9.77 -0.70
N GLY A 207 -8.65 -10.20 0.56
CA GLY A 207 -7.68 -9.92 1.62
C GLY A 207 -6.33 -10.58 1.37
N ALA A 208 -6.31 -11.84 0.92
CA ALA A 208 -5.09 -12.56 0.58
C ALA A 208 -4.32 -11.87 -0.56
N ILE A 209 -5.01 -11.34 -1.58
CA ILE A 209 -4.36 -10.62 -2.67
C ILE A 209 -3.77 -9.28 -2.20
N LEU A 210 -4.46 -8.56 -1.31
CA LEU A 210 -3.89 -7.33 -0.72
C LEU A 210 -2.62 -7.62 0.07
N VAL A 211 -2.63 -8.68 0.89
CA VAL A 211 -1.42 -9.15 1.59
C VAL A 211 -0.32 -9.52 0.60
N ALA A 212 -0.66 -10.22 -0.49
CA ALA A 212 0.31 -10.62 -1.51
C ALA A 212 0.97 -9.41 -2.19
N VAL A 213 0.19 -8.40 -2.54
CA VAL A 213 0.68 -7.17 -3.19
C VAL A 213 1.63 -6.40 -2.26
N ASP A 214 1.25 -6.21 -0.99
CA ASP A 214 2.08 -5.48 -0.03
C ASP A 214 3.35 -6.26 0.33
N ALA A 215 3.25 -7.59 0.52
CA ALA A 215 4.41 -8.44 0.79
C ALA A 215 5.39 -8.50 -0.39
N PHE A 216 4.87 -8.54 -1.62
CA PHE A 216 5.69 -8.52 -2.83
C PHE A 216 6.44 -7.19 -2.99
N GLY A 217 5.77 -6.08 -2.68
CA GLY A 217 6.34 -4.74 -2.75
C GLY A 217 7.18 -4.33 -1.54
N ASP A 218 7.33 -5.18 -0.51
CA ASP A 218 8.11 -4.84 0.67
C ASP A 218 9.60 -4.83 0.34
N TYR A 219 10.22 -3.67 0.54
CA TYR A 219 11.67 -3.53 0.49
C TYR A 219 12.26 -3.52 1.90
N GLY A 220 11.68 -2.75 2.82
CA GLY A 220 12.35 -2.41 4.07
C GLY A 220 12.61 -3.60 5.01
N ALA A 221 11.66 -4.53 5.17
CA ALA A 221 11.91 -5.71 5.99
C ALA A 221 12.85 -6.69 5.28
N ALA A 222 12.66 -6.87 3.96
CA ALA A 222 13.51 -7.72 3.14
C ALA A 222 14.98 -7.24 3.13
N SER A 223 15.23 -5.95 2.93
CA SER A 223 16.56 -5.36 2.91
C SER A 223 17.23 -5.42 4.28
N TYR A 224 16.48 -5.15 5.36
CA TYR A 224 17.03 -5.22 6.72
C TYR A 224 17.47 -6.63 7.10
N LEU A 225 16.66 -7.64 6.74
CA LEU A 225 16.98 -9.05 6.98
C LEU A 225 17.96 -9.62 5.94
N ALA A 226 18.50 -8.80 5.04
CA ALA A 226 19.38 -9.21 3.94
C ALA A 226 18.79 -10.34 3.07
N LEU A 227 17.47 -10.31 2.84
CA LEU A 227 16.75 -11.30 2.03
C LEU A 227 16.75 -10.85 0.55
N PRO A 228 17.39 -11.60 -0.36
CA PRO A 228 17.38 -11.24 -1.77
C PRO A 228 16.01 -11.54 -2.38
N THR A 229 15.23 -10.48 -2.63
CA THR A 229 13.92 -10.49 -3.30
C THR A 229 13.97 -9.66 -4.60
N LEU A 230 12.97 -9.78 -5.47
CA LEU A 230 12.89 -9.00 -6.70
C LEU A 230 12.88 -7.50 -6.41
N THR A 231 12.21 -7.08 -5.34
CA THR A 231 12.12 -5.68 -4.94
C THR A 231 13.48 -5.16 -4.44
N THR A 232 14.24 -5.95 -3.67
CA THR A 232 15.60 -5.56 -3.27
C THR A 232 16.56 -5.55 -4.47
N ALA A 233 16.43 -6.50 -5.41
CA ALA A 233 17.28 -6.55 -6.60
C ALA A 233 17.22 -5.26 -7.44
N VAL A 234 16.01 -4.73 -7.68
CA VAL A 234 15.81 -3.46 -8.41
C VAL A 234 16.58 -2.31 -7.74
N LEU A 235 16.51 -2.26 -6.42
CA LEU A 235 17.11 -1.24 -5.58
C LEU A 235 18.62 -1.37 -5.48
N ASP A 236 19.13 -2.59 -5.28
CA ASP A 236 20.56 -2.87 -5.17
C ASP A 236 21.29 -2.60 -6.50
N ILE A 237 20.70 -3.00 -7.63
CA ILE A 237 21.29 -2.76 -8.95
C ILE A 237 21.34 -1.26 -9.26
N TRP A 238 20.26 -0.52 -8.96
CA TRP A 238 20.28 0.92 -9.19
C TRP A 238 21.24 1.64 -8.23
N GLN A 239 21.11 1.46 -6.90
CA GLN A 239 21.85 2.26 -5.93
C GLN A 239 23.31 1.83 -5.76
N GLN A 240 23.61 0.53 -5.82
CA GLN A 240 24.96 0.02 -5.57
C GLN A 240 25.78 -0.09 -6.86
N GLN A 241 25.13 -0.44 -7.99
CA GLN A 241 25.83 -0.66 -9.27
C GLN A 241 25.67 0.52 -10.25
N GLY A 242 24.73 1.44 -10.02
CA GLY A 242 24.49 2.59 -10.89
C GLY A 242 23.83 2.24 -12.23
N ASP A 243 23.38 0.99 -12.41
CA ASP A 243 22.82 0.51 -13.68
C ASP A 243 21.28 0.67 -13.72
N LEU A 244 20.85 1.84 -14.19
CA LEU A 244 19.45 2.18 -14.41
C LEU A 244 18.78 1.27 -15.46
N GLY A 245 19.53 0.79 -16.45
CA GLY A 245 19.02 -0.05 -17.53
C GLY A 245 18.65 -1.45 -17.02
N ALA A 246 19.57 -2.10 -16.31
CA ALA A 246 19.33 -3.39 -15.69
C ALA A 246 18.21 -3.33 -14.64
N ALA A 247 18.17 -2.28 -13.81
CA ALA A 247 17.08 -2.07 -12.85
C ALA A 247 15.72 -1.92 -13.55
N ALA A 248 15.64 -1.18 -14.66
CA ALA A 248 14.43 -1.03 -15.45
C ALA A 248 13.96 -2.37 -16.07
N ARG A 249 14.88 -3.22 -16.54
CA ARG A 249 14.55 -4.55 -17.09
C ARG A 249 13.92 -5.46 -16.02
N ILE A 250 14.48 -5.50 -14.80
CA ILE A 250 13.87 -6.24 -13.69
C ILE A 250 12.51 -5.66 -13.30
N ALA A 251 12.38 -4.33 -13.28
CA ALA A 251 11.09 -3.67 -13.02
C ALA A 251 10.02 -4.06 -14.06
N VAL A 252 10.38 -4.20 -15.34
CA VAL A 252 9.47 -4.71 -16.38
C VAL A 252 9.06 -6.16 -16.14
N ILE A 253 9.97 -7.03 -15.68
CA ILE A 253 9.65 -8.44 -15.34
C ILE A 253 8.64 -8.52 -14.18
N ILE A 254 8.73 -7.59 -13.25
CA ILE A 254 7.84 -7.50 -12.08
C ILE A 254 6.40 -7.09 -12.48
N LEU A 255 6.23 -6.20 -13.47
CA LEU A 255 4.94 -5.62 -13.84
C LEU A 255 3.84 -6.64 -14.22
N PRO A 256 4.08 -7.65 -15.08
CA PRO A 256 3.08 -8.68 -15.40
C PRO A 256 2.56 -9.42 -14.18
N PHE A 257 3.42 -9.72 -13.21
CA PHE A 257 3.03 -10.43 -11.98
C PHE A 257 2.07 -9.58 -11.13
N ILE A 258 2.36 -8.29 -10.98
CA ILE A 258 1.49 -7.34 -10.29
C ILE A 258 0.16 -7.21 -11.03
N PHE A 259 0.18 -7.01 -12.35
CA PHE A 259 -1.04 -6.89 -13.14
C PHE A 259 -1.91 -8.14 -13.04
N LEU A 260 -1.29 -9.33 -12.98
CA LEU A 260 -2.01 -10.59 -12.75
C LEU A 260 -2.67 -10.62 -11.36
N LEU A 261 -1.93 -10.30 -10.30
CA LEU A 261 -2.49 -10.23 -8.93
C LEU A 261 -3.64 -9.23 -8.85
N MET A 262 -3.48 -8.04 -9.44
CA MET A 262 -4.51 -7.02 -9.50
C MET A 262 -5.75 -7.45 -10.27
N TYR A 263 -5.55 -8.05 -11.44
CA TYR A 263 -6.65 -8.55 -12.27
C TYR A 263 -7.47 -9.57 -11.50
N LEU A 264 -6.80 -10.50 -10.80
CA LEU A 264 -7.45 -11.43 -9.90
C LEU A 264 -8.22 -10.67 -8.81
N ALA A 265 -7.60 -9.74 -8.09
CA ALA A 265 -8.27 -8.95 -7.05
C ALA A 265 -9.53 -8.26 -7.58
N HIS A 266 -9.46 -7.67 -8.77
CA HIS A 266 -10.59 -6.97 -9.38
C HIS A 266 -11.75 -7.92 -9.67
N VAL A 267 -11.48 -9.06 -10.30
CA VAL A 267 -12.52 -10.06 -10.65
C VAL A 267 -13.20 -10.60 -9.39
N TRP A 268 -12.42 -10.90 -8.34
CA TRP A 268 -12.96 -11.42 -7.08
C TRP A 268 -13.73 -10.37 -6.26
N ARG A 269 -13.27 -9.11 -6.26
CA ARG A 269 -13.97 -7.99 -5.60
C ARG A 269 -15.33 -7.70 -6.23
N ARG A 270 -15.41 -7.78 -7.57
CA ARG A 270 -16.67 -7.59 -8.31
C ARG A 270 -17.72 -8.64 -7.93
N LYS A 271 -17.30 -9.91 -7.82
CA LYS A 271 -18.18 -10.99 -7.33
C LYS A 271 -18.70 -10.66 -5.93
N ASN A 272 -17.83 -10.23 -5.01
CA ASN A 272 -18.21 -9.91 -3.62
C ASN A 272 -19.29 -8.80 -3.53
N GLN A 273 -19.15 -7.73 -4.31
CA GLN A 273 -20.10 -6.60 -4.31
C GLN A 273 -21.49 -7.00 -4.80
N ILE A 274 -21.58 -7.87 -5.81
CA ILE A 274 -22.86 -8.35 -6.36
C ILE A 274 -23.61 -9.23 -5.35
N TYR A 275 -22.88 -10.08 -4.61
CA TYR A 275 -23.49 -10.94 -3.58
C TYR A 275 -24.02 -10.13 -2.39
N GLN A 276 -23.29 -9.10 -1.93
CA GLN A 276 -23.69 -8.31 -0.77
C GLN A 276 -24.77 -7.26 -1.08
N ALA A 277 -24.78 -6.67 -2.29
CA ALA A 277 -25.76 -5.64 -2.65
C ALA A 277 -27.21 -6.15 -2.77
N ARG A 278 -27.40 -7.48 -2.91
CA ARG A 278 -28.74 -8.09 -3.08
C ARG A 278 -29.40 -8.54 -1.77
N LEU A 279 -28.68 -8.53 -0.66
CA LEU A 279 -29.19 -9.04 0.62
C LEU A 279 -29.51 -7.86 1.54
N GLN A 280 -30.80 -7.55 1.69
CA GLN A 280 -31.26 -6.76 2.84
C GLN A 280 -31.08 -7.65 4.07
N ALA A 281 -29.92 -7.53 4.72
CA ALA A 281 -29.54 -8.37 5.84
C ALA A 281 -30.06 -7.77 7.14
N GLU A 282 -31.01 -8.44 7.79
CA GLU A 282 -31.13 -8.29 9.24
C GLU A 282 -29.83 -8.83 9.89
N PRO A 283 -29.18 -8.04 10.75
CA PRO A 283 -27.92 -8.44 11.36
C PRO A 283 -28.15 -9.61 12.32
N LEU A 284 -27.32 -10.65 12.18
CA LEU A 284 -27.31 -11.78 13.13
C LEU A 284 -26.97 -11.26 14.54
N VAL A 285 -27.77 -11.63 15.53
CA VAL A 285 -27.41 -11.42 16.95
C VAL A 285 -26.40 -12.51 17.34
N PRO A 286 -25.12 -12.17 17.59
CA PRO A 286 -24.10 -13.18 17.86
C PRO A 286 -24.26 -13.73 19.29
N PRO A 287 -24.08 -15.04 19.51
CA PRO A 287 -24.11 -15.64 20.84
C PRO A 287 -22.96 -15.13 21.72
N ASN A 288 -23.22 -15.03 23.03
CA ASN A 288 -22.22 -14.67 24.03
C ASN A 288 -21.34 -15.87 24.39
N LEU A 289 -20.03 -15.74 24.29
CA LEU A 289 -19.06 -16.68 24.86
C LEU A 289 -18.95 -16.45 26.37
N ARG A 290 -18.94 -17.53 27.15
CA ARG A 290 -18.80 -17.50 28.62
C ARG A 290 -17.69 -18.44 29.09
N GLY A 291 -17.11 -18.15 30.25
CA GLY A 291 -16.07 -18.97 30.89
C GLY A 291 -14.76 -19.04 30.10
N TRP A 292 -14.10 -20.20 30.12
CA TRP A 292 -12.79 -20.42 29.51
C TRP A 292 -12.75 -20.14 28.00
N ARG A 293 -13.86 -20.36 27.27
CA ARG A 293 -13.95 -20.07 25.82
C ARG A 293 -13.82 -18.58 25.52
N SER A 294 -14.37 -17.74 26.39
CA SER A 294 -14.18 -16.30 26.31
C SER A 294 -12.73 -15.92 26.60
N GLY A 295 -12.11 -16.55 27.61
CA GLY A 295 -10.71 -16.34 27.96
C GLY A 295 -9.76 -16.68 26.81
N LEU A 296 -9.96 -17.80 26.12
CA LEU A 296 -9.15 -18.18 24.95
C LEU A 296 -9.33 -17.21 23.76
N ALA A 297 -10.56 -16.78 23.50
CA ALA A 297 -10.81 -15.82 22.42
C ALA A 297 -10.11 -14.48 22.70
N GLN A 298 -10.14 -14.02 23.95
CA GLN A 298 -9.42 -12.83 24.38
C GLN A 298 -7.91 -13.02 24.31
N PHE A 299 -7.39 -14.12 24.84
CA PHE A 299 -5.96 -14.43 24.84
C PHE A 299 -5.40 -14.46 23.42
N TYR A 300 -6.10 -15.14 22.50
CA TYR A 300 -5.71 -15.17 21.09
C TYR A 300 -5.72 -13.79 20.45
N CYS A 301 -6.79 -13.00 20.60
CA CYS A 301 -6.86 -11.69 19.97
C CYS A 301 -5.86 -10.70 20.58
N TRP A 302 -5.68 -10.72 21.90
CA TRP A 302 -4.72 -9.87 22.57
C TRP A 302 -3.29 -10.28 22.29
N SER A 303 -2.97 -11.58 22.15
CA SER A 303 -1.62 -12.00 21.81
C SER A 303 -1.19 -11.46 20.44
N LEU A 304 -2.10 -11.43 19.46
CA LEU A 304 -1.83 -10.82 18.15
C LEU A 304 -1.56 -9.32 18.26
N VAL A 305 -2.37 -8.58 19.02
CA VAL A 305 -2.17 -7.15 19.25
C VAL A 305 -0.87 -6.89 20.02
N CYS A 306 -0.56 -7.73 21.00
CA CYS A 306 0.64 -7.63 21.80
C CYS A 306 1.89 -7.84 20.93
N LEU A 307 1.98 -8.96 20.22
CA LEU A 307 3.13 -9.28 19.40
C LEU A 307 3.31 -8.26 18.26
N ALA A 308 2.24 -7.98 17.51
CA ALA A 308 2.38 -7.16 16.31
C ALA A 308 2.48 -5.65 16.59
N PHE A 309 2.08 -5.16 17.77
CA PHE A 309 2.00 -3.72 18.03
C PHE A 309 2.42 -3.28 19.44
N LEU A 310 1.78 -3.79 20.51
CA LEU A 310 2.04 -3.25 21.86
C LEU A 310 3.45 -3.55 22.34
N PHE A 311 3.96 -4.75 22.11
CA PHE A 311 5.31 -5.12 22.50
C PHE A 311 6.37 -4.28 21.77
N PRO A 312 6.32 -4.13 20.42
CA PRO A 312 7.19 -3.21 19.70
C PRO A 312 7.08 -1.75 20.20
N LEU A 313 5.86 -1.26 20.42
CA LEU A 313 5.63 0.08 20.93
C LEU A 313 6.27 0.27 22.30
N LEU A 314 6.08 -0.67 23.22
CA LEU A 314 6.65 -0.63 24.56
C LEU A 314 8.18 -0.62 24.52
N ARG A 315 8.79 -1.46 23.66
CA ARG A 315 10.25 -1.50 23.48
C ARG A 315 10.79 -0.15 23.00
N LEU A 316 10.11 0.48 22.04
CA LEU A 316 10.47 1.80 21.55
C LEU A 316 10.28 2.89 22.62
N THR A 317 9.18 2.86 23.37
CA THR A 317 8.97 3.82 24.47
C THR A 317 10.02 3.68 25.56
N TRP A 318 10.38 2.45 25.90
CA TRP A 318 11.44 2.16 26.86
C TRP A 318 12.79 2.69 26.37
N GLY A 319 13.14 2.43 25.11
CA GLY A 319 14.37 2.93 24.49
C GLY A 319 14.43 4.46 24.47
N ALA A 320 13.31 5.13 24.20
CA ALA A 320 13.24 6.58 24.19
C ALA A 320 13.36 7.19 25.61
N MET A 321 12.78 6.54 26.62
CA MET A 321 12.90 6.97 28.02
C MET A 321 14.31 6.76 28.60
N ALA A 322 15.02 5.73 28.13
CA ALA A 322 16.39 5.44 28.56
C ALA A 322 17.44 6.36 27.95
N GLN A 323 17.05 7.24 27.02
CA GLN A 323 17.98 8.12 26.31
C GLN A 323 18.32 9.37 27.14
N ALA A 324 19.59 9.55 27.49
CA ALA A 324 20.06 10.63 28.35
C ALA A 324 20.05 12.03 27.70
N MET A 325 20.24 12.10 26.37
CA MET A 325 20.13 13.33 25.58
C MET A 325 18.94 13.18 24.63
N PRO A 326 18.05 14.17 24.53
CA PRO A 326 16.91 14.10 23.62
C PRO A 326 17.41 13.90 22.18
N GLY A 327 16.95 12.86 21.48
CA GLY A 327 17.25 12.58 20.06
C GLY A 327 16.70 13.59 19.05
N TRP A 328 16.70 14.88 19.41
CA TRP A 328 16.25 16.01 18.61
C TRP A 328 17.43 16.64 17.88
N ASP A 329 18.03 15.90 16.95
CA ASP A 329 19.02 16.47 16.05
C ASP A 329 18.33 17.32 14.95
N GLN A 330 19.10 18.21 14.33
CA GLN A 330 18.60 19.04 13.24
C GLN A 330 18.12 18.19 12.06
N ALA A 331 18.77 17.04 11.82
CA ALA A 331 18.40 16.12 10.75
C ALA A 331 17.02 15.48 10.97
N PHE A 332 16.69 15.07 12.20
CA PHE A 332 15.35 14.56 12.55
C PHE A 332 14.27 15.62 12.36
N LEU A 333 14.51 16.85 12.83
CA LEU A 333 13.56 17.95 12.65
C LEU A 333 13.33 18.27 11.16
N LEU A 334 14.39 18.29 10.36
CA LEU A 334 14.28 18.46 8.91
C LEU A 334 13.54 17.30 8.25
N ALA A 335 13.80 16.06 8.66
CA ALA A 335 13.11 14.88 8.15
C ALA A 335 11.60 14.89 8.45
N ILE A 336 11.21 15.34 9.65
CA ILE A 336 9.80 15.58 10.01
C ILE A 336 9.22 16.67 9.11
N GLY A 337 9.89 17.82 8.99
CA GLY A 337 9.45 18.95 8.18
C GLY A 337 9.21 18.57 6.71
N ASN A 338 10.17 17.89 6.09
CA ASN A 338 10.07 17.37 4.72
C ASN A 338 8.87 16.43 4.57
N SER A 339 8.69 15.49 5.51
CA SER A 339 7.60 14.52 5.46
C SER A 339 6.24 15.19 5.60
N VAL A 340 6.10 16.15 6.52
CA VAL A 340 4.87 16.93 6.70
C VAL A 340 4.55 17.70 5.42
N LEU A 341 5.55 18.38 4.85
CA LEU A 341 5.38 19.19 3.65
C LEU A 341 4.97 18.34 2.45
N ILE A 342 5.72 17.27 2.15
CA ILE A 342 5.43 16.38 1.01
C ILE A 342 4.04 15.74 1.17
N SER A 343 3.74 15.16 2.34
CA SER A 343 2.46 14.49 2.58
C SER A 343 1.28 15.46 2.53
N THR A 344 1.43 16.69 3.03
CA THR A 344 0.36 17.70 2.98
C THR A 344 0.08 18.14 1.55
N VAL A 345 1.13 18.45 0.78
CA VAL A 345 0.98 18.90 -0.61
C VAL A 345 0.42 17.77 -1.49
N ALA A 346 0.94 16.56 -1.37
CA ALA A 346 0.41 15.40 -2.11
C ALA A 346 -1.07 15.13 -1.75
N THR A 347 -1.43 15.22 -0.47
CA THR A 347 -2.83 15.07 -0.03
C THR A 347 -3.74 16.13 -0.63
N ALA A 348 -3.30 17.40 -0.64
CA ALA A 348 -4.06 18.49 -1.24
C ALA A 348 -4.25 18.30 -2.75
N LEU A 349 -3.19 17.91 -3.47
CA LEU A 349 -3.24 17.61 -4.91
C LEU A 349 -4.20 16.46 -5.21
N ILE A 350 -4.06 15.33 -4.51
CA ILE A 350 -4.96 14.17 -4.64
C ILE A 350 -6.41 14.59 -4.34
N MET A 351 -6.65 15.38 -3.29
CA MET A 351 -7.99 15.82 -2.92
C MET A 351 -8.63 16.66 -4.03
N LEU A 352 -7.91 17.65 -4.56
CA LEU A 352 -8.38 18.50 -5.65
C LEU A 352 -8.72 17.67 -6.90
N MET A 353 -7.85 16.72 -7.27
CA MET A 353 -8.05 15.88 -8.44
C MET A 353 -9.15 14.83 -8.23
N ALA A 354 -9.31 14.29 -7.02
CA ALA A 354 -10.36 13.33 -6.70
C ALA A 354 -11.75 13.98 -6.67
N ILE A 355 -11.87 15.18 -6.09
CA ILE A 355 -13.10 15.99 -6.16
C ILE A 355 -13.44 16.29 -7.63
N SER A 356 -12.43 16.68 -8.41
CA SER A 356 -12.58 16.94 -9.85
C SER A 356 -13.19 15.76 -10.59
N PHE A 357 -12.67 14.56 -10.35
CA PHE A 357 -13.15 13.35 -11.00
C PHE A 357 -14.58 12.98 -10.58
N VAL A 358 -14.86 12.99 -9.28
CA VAL A 358 -16.18 12.61 -8.76
C VAL A 358 -17.25 13.60 -9.25
N PHE A 359 -16.88 14.86 -9.43
CA PHE A 359 -17.75 15.85 -10.05
C PHE A 359 -18.02 15.55 -11.54
N TYR A 360 -16.98 15.20 -12.30
CA TYR A 360 -17.13 14.79 -13.70
C TYR A 360 -18.08 13.60 -13.86
N THR A 361 -17.90 12.54 -13.06
CA THR A 361 -18.76 11.35 -13.16
C THR A 361 -20.19 11.61 -12.72
N ARG A 362 -20.40 12.46 -11.70
CA ARG A 362 -21.75 12.82 -11.24
C ARG A 362 -22.50 13.70 -12.25
N THR A 363 -21.79 14.60 -12.93
CA THR A 363 -22.41 15.53 -13.91
C THR A 363 -22.71 14.88 -15.25
N VAL A 364 -21.79 14.05 -15.76
CA VAL A 364 -21.98 13.35 -17.04
C VAL A 364 -22.87 12.11 -16.87
N GLY A 365 -22.94 11.54 -15.67
CA GLY A 365 -23.78 10.39 -15.36
C GLY A 365 -23.21 9.07 -15.94
N PRO A 366 -24.06 8.11 -16.34
CA PRO A 366 -23.62 6.78 -16.78
C PRO A 366 -22.69 6.79 -17.99
N SER A 367 -22.80 7.81 -18.85
CA SER A 367 -21.96 7.98 -20.05
C SER A 367 -20.57 8.52 -19.75
N ALA A 368 -20.24 8.82 -18.49
CA ALA A 368 -18.93 9.29 -18.10
C ALA A 368 -17.86 8.22 -18.37
N ASN A 369 -16.78 8.61 -19.05
CA ASN A 369 -15.64 7.71 -19.21
C ASN A 369 -15.00 7.40 -17.85
N GLN A 370 -15.15 6.15 -17.39
CA GLN A 370 -14.58 5.66 -16.13
C GLN A 370 -13.16 5.10 -16.27
N LEU A 371 -12.64 5.01 -17.50
CA LEU A 371 -11.33 4.43 -17.77
C LEU A 371 -10.21 5.09 -16.95
N PRO A 372 -10.12 6.43 -16.82
CA PRO A 372 -9.06 7.05 -16.03
C PRO A 372 -9.02 6.58 -14.58
N VAL A 373 -10.18 6.39 -13.94
CA VAL A 373 -10.21 5.93 -12.54
C VAL A 373 -10.07 4.43 -12.37
N ARG A 374 -10.42 3.64 -13.39
CA ARG A 374 -10.01 2.25 -13.44
C ARG A 374 -8.48 2.11 -13.51
N LEU A 375 -7.82 2.97 -14.29
CA LEU A 375 -6.36 3.03 -14.34
C LEU A 375 -5.74 3.50 -13.03
N ILE A 376 -6.31 4.51 -12.37
CA ILE A 376 -5.84 4.96 -11.04
C ILE A 376 -6.03 3.85 -9.99
N GLY A 377 -7.01 2.96 -10.17
CA GLY A 377 -7.14 1.74 -9.36
C GLY A 377 -5.88 0.86 -9.32
N LEU A 378 -4.99 0.99 -10.32
CA LEU A 378 -3.73 0.26 -10.39
C LEU A 378 -2.66 0.83 -9.44
N SER A 379 -2.82 2.06 -8.94
CA SER A 379 -1.80 2.77 -8.18
C SER A 379 -1.37 2.08 -6.89
N LEU A 380 -2.30 1.34 -6.27
CA LEU A 380 -2.04 0.63 -5.02
C LEU A 380 -1.16 -0.60 -5.20
N ALA A 381 -1.07 -1.16 -6.40
CA ALA A 381 -0.33 -2.39 -6.60
C ALA A 381 1.04 -2.21 -7.25
N ILE A 382 1.27 -1.07 -7.91
CA ILE A 382 2.58 -0.80 -8.50
C ILE A 382 3.56 -0.56 -7.34
N PRO A 383 4.63 -1.37 -7.20
CA PRO A 383 5.62 -1.17 -6.16
C PRO A 383 6.21 0.23 -6.25
N GLY A 384 6.48 0.82 -5.08
CA GLY A 384 7.11 2.13 -5.00
C GLY A 384 8.41 2.21 -5.80
N ALA A 385 9.15 1.10 -5.89
CA ALA A 385 10.39 1.04 -6.65
C ALA A 385 10.21 1.27 -8.15
N VAL A 386 9.18 0.68 -8.75
CA VAL A 386 8.89 0.84 -10.18
C VAL A 386 8.40 2.25 -10.48
N LEU A 387 7.55 2.81 -9.61
CA LEU A 387 7.08 4.19 -9.75
C LEU A 387 8.22 5.20 -9.60
N ALA A 388 9.12 5.00 -8.64
CA ALA A 388 10.26 5.88 -8.40
C ALA A 388 11.22 5.85 -9.60
N LEU A 389 11.60 4.67 -10.09
CA LEU A 389 12.42 4.52 -11.29
C LEU A 389 11.78 5.20 -12.50
N GLY A 390 10.49 4.95 -12.73
CA GLY A 390 9.78 5.50 -13.87
C GLY A 390 9.63 7.00 -13.86
N TRP A 391 9.60 7.63 -12.68
CA TRP A 391 9.63 9.09 -12.57
C TRP A 391 11.04 9.67 -12.60
N PHE A 392 12.04 8.92 -12.12
CA PHE A 392 13.43 9.36 -12.12
C PHE A 392 14.01 9.50 -13.53
N ILE A 393 13.80 8.50 -14.40
CA ILE A 393 14.31 8.48 -15.78
C ILE A 393 13.92 9.73 -16.60
N PRO A 394 12.63 10.06 -16.80
CA PRO A 394 12.22 11.21 -17.59
C PRO A 394 12.66 12.51 -16.96
N LEU A 395 12.85 12.54 -15.64
CA LEU A 395 13.34 13.72 -14.97
C LEU A 395 14.79 14.01 -15.31
N VAL A 396 15.65 12.99 -15.30
CA VAL A 396 17.04 13.14 -15.73
C VAL A 396 17.08 13.69 -17.16
N TRP A 397 16.20 13.22 -18.05
CA TRP A 397 16.10 13.73 -19.41
C TRP A 397 15.66 15.20 -19.48
N ILE A 398 14.60 15.56 -18.74
CA ILE A 398 14.13 16.96 -18.65
C ILE A 398 15.22 17.85 -18.07
N GLY A 399 15.90 17.37 -17.04
CA GLY A 399 17.01 18.04 -16.38
C GLY A 399 18.17 18.33 -17.33
N HIS A 400 18.64 17.32 -18.06
CA HIS A 400 19.66 17.49 -19.10
C HIS A 400 19.20 18.43 -20.22
N GLY A 401 17.94 18.31 -20.66
CA GLY A 401 17.38 19.18 -21.71
C GLY A 401 17.29 20.65 -21.29
N LEU A 402 16.86 20.91 -20.05
CA LEU A 402 16.84 22.25 -19.47
C LEU A 402 18.27 22.80 -19.27
N GLY A 403 19.21 21.96 -18.83
CA GLY A 403 20.62 22.35 -18.72
C GLY A 403 21.22 22.76 -20.07
N GLN A 404 20.95 21.98 -21.13
CA GLN A 404 21.37 22.31 -22.50
C GLN A 404 20.72 23.61 -23.00
N LEU A 405 19.43 23.84 -22.71
CA LEU A 405 18.73 25.06 -23.08
C LEU A 405 19.29 26.28 -22.33
N ALA A 406 19.56 26.13 -21.04
CA ALA A 406 20.14 27.16 -20.19
C ALA A 406 21.53 27.59 -20.67
N GLN A 407 22.37 26.61 -21.03
CA GLN A 407 23.68 26.85 -21.64
C GLN A 407 23.56 27.61 -22.96
N ARG A 408 22.56 27.29 -23.80
CA ARG A 408 22.28 28.03 -25.06
C ARG A 408 21.83 29.47 -24.82
N MET A 409 21.19 29.76 -23.68
CA MET A 409 20.71 31.10 -23.34
C MET A 409 21.66 31.85 -22.38
N SER A 410 22.86 31.32 -22.11
CA SER A 410 23.83 31.89 -21.16
C SER A 410 23.25 32.15 -19.76
N LEU A 411 22.22 31.39 -19.36
CA LEU A 411 21.61 31.48 -18.05
C LEU A 411 22.24 30.44 -17.12
N TYR A 412 22.71 30.88 -15.95
CA TYR A 412 23.09 29.95 -14.89
C TYR A 412 21.82 29.36 -14.28
N VAL A 413 21.53 28.10 -14.59
CA VAL A 413 20.50 27.33 -13.90
C VAL A 413 21.20 26.51 -12.81
N PRO A 414 20.92 26.75 -11.53
CA PRO A 414 21.46 25.91 -10.47
C PRO A 414 21.06 24.45 -10.71
N GLU A 415 21.98 23.51 -10.55
CA GLU A 415 21.72 22.06 -10.64
C GLU A 415 20.54 21.62 -9.74
N VAL A 416 20.27 22.40 -8.69
CA VAL A 416 19.14 22.23 -7.76
C VAL A 416 17.75 22.37 -8.43
N TRP A 417 17.62 23.20 -9.47
CA TRP A 417 16.36 23.30 -10.24
C TRP A 417 16.20 22.17 -11.25
N VAL A 418 17.33 21.61 -11.69
CA VAL A 418 17.40 20.42 -12.54
C VAL A 418 17.09 19.14 -11.74
N SER A 419 17.27 19.16 -10.40
CA SER A 419 17.04 18.01 -9.52
C SER A 419 15.65 17.92 -8.85
N GLY A 420 14.82 18.97 -8.87
CA GLY A 420 13.36 18.91 -8.63
C GLY A 420 12.86 18.13 -7.40
N SER A 421 13.68 17.97 -6.36
CA SER A 421 13.62 16.82 -5.45
C SER A 421 12.31 16.63 -4.70
N LEU A 422 11.79 17.71 -4.10
CA LEU A 422 10.53 17.68 -3.35
C LEU A 422 9.32 17.56 -4.27
N PHE A 423 9.35 18.25 -5.41
CA PHE A 423 8.25 18.27 -6.36
C PHE A 423 8.00 16.88 -6.97
N ILE A 424 9.07 16.12 -7.23
CA ILE A 424 8.97 14.76 -7.76
C ILE A 424 8.34 13.83 -6.74
N LEU A 425 8.81 13.88 -5.50
CA LEU A 425 8.23 13.08 -4.42
C LEU A 425 6.74 13.37 -4.28
N MET A 426 6.33 14.65 -4.38
CA MET A 426 4.91 15.02 -4.39
C MET A 426 4.14 14.43 -5.57
N LEU A 427 4.69 14.44 -6.79
CA LEU A 427 4.05 13.85 -7.97
C LEU A 427 3.94 12.33 -7.87
N VAL A 428 5.01 11.65 -7.45
CA VAL A 428 5.02 10.18 -7.29
C VAL A 428 4.02 9.77 -6.20
N TYR A 429 3.99 10.49 -5.06
CA TYR A 429 3.04 10.25 -3.99
C TYR A 429 1.61 10.48 -4.46
N SER A 430 1.39 11.55 -5.23
CA SER A 430 0.08 11.85 -5.82
C SER A 430 -0.39 10.70 -6.72
N ALA A 431 0.50 10.15 -7.55
CA ALA A 431 0.20 9.00 -8.40
C ALA A 431 -0.09 7.74 -7.57
N LYS A 432 0.76 7.42 -6.58
CA LYS A 432 0.69 6.20 -5.77
C LYS A 432 -0.57 6.15 -4.89
N PHE A 433 -0.86 7.24 -4.17
CA PHE A 433 -1.89 7.26 -3.13
C PHE A 433 -3.26 7.79 -3.58
N ALA A 434 -3.42 8.18 -4.85
CA ALA A 434 -4.68 8.73 -5.38
C ALA A 434 -5.89 7.82 -5.12
N ARG A 435 -5.73 6.49 -5.22
CA ARG A 435 -6.85 5.56 -5.06
C ARG A 435 -7.45 5.57 -3.65
N LEU A 436 -6.65 5.82 -2.61
CA LEU A 436 -7.10 5.86 -1.21
C LEU A 436 -8.18 6.94 -0.99
N MET A 437 -8.01 8.12 -1.61
CA MET A 437 -8.99 9.20 -1.57
C MET A 437 -10.22 8.88 -2.44
N LEU A 438 -9.99 8.37 -3.66
CA LEU A 438 -11.06 8.08 -4.61
C LEU A 438 -12.05 7.03 -4.08
N ASP A 439 -11.56 5.95 -3.45
CA ASP A 439 -12.42 4.89 -2.91
C ASP A 439 -13.47 5.45 -1.92
N GLY A 440 -13.04 6.31 -0.99
CA GLY A 440 -13.92 6.94 0.00
C GLY A 440 -14.94 7.90 -0.62
N LEU A 441 -14.51 8.68 -1.62
CA LEU A 441 -15.37 9.65 -2.29
C LEU A 441 -16.36 8.99 -3.25
N GLU A 442 -15.95 7.98 -4.03
CA GLU A 442 -16.83 7.20 -4.90
C GLU A 442 -17.94 6.54 -4.07
N TYR A 443 -17.56 5.88 -2.96
CA TYR A 443 -18.51 5.23 -2.06
C TYR A 443 -19.52 6.22 -1.46
N ARG A 444 -19.04 7.37 -0.98
CA ARG A 444 -19.91 8.40 -0.37
C ARG A 444 -20.82 9.04 -1.42
N MET A 445 -20.28 9.37 -2.59
CA MET A 445 -21.03 10.00 -3.68
C MET A 445 -22.14 9.08 -4.21
N ALA A 446 -21.87 7.77 -4.33
CA ALA A 446 -22.87 6.79 -4.76
C ALA A 446 -24.10 6.73 -3.82
N LYS A 447 -23.94 7.08 -2.54
CA LYS A 447 -25.04 7.14 -1.56
C LYS A 447 -25.83 8.45 -1.57
N ILE A 448 -25.37 9.48 -2.27
CA ILE A 448 -26.08 10.76 -2.35
C ILE A 448 -27.23 10.63 -3.37
N PRO A 449 -28.51 10.80 -2.96
CA PRO A 449 -29.66 10.65 -3.85
C PRO A 449 -29.60 11.63 -5.04
N LEU A 450 -29.99 11.18 -6.23
CA LEU A 450 -30.10 12.04 -7.42
C LEU A 450 -31.20 13.12 -7.27
N SER A 451 -32.15 12.94 -6.34
CA SER A 451 -33.20 13.92 -6.06
C SER A 451 -32.65 15.24 -5.55
N LEU A 452 -31.54 15.25 -4.80
CA LEU A 452 -30.88 16.47 -4.34
C LEU A 452 -30.35 17.31 -5.50
N ASP A 453 -29.79 16.65 -6.52
CA ASP A 453 -29.28 17.33 -7.71
C ASP A 453 -30.42 17.94 -8.53
N ARG A 454 -31.54 17.21 -8.63
CA ARG A 454 -32.77 17.67 -9.31
C ARG A 454 -33.40 18.86 -8.57
N ALA A 455 -33.44 18.83 -7.24
CA ALA A 455 -33.93 19.95 -6.44
C ALA A 455 -33.09 21.21 -6.66
N CYS A 456 -31.76 21.08 -6.71
CA CYS A 456 -30.87 22.20 -7.07
C CYS A 456 -31.14 22.75 -8.48
N LEU A 457 -31.43 21.88 -9.45
CA LEU A 457 -31.77 22.32 -10.81
C LEU A 457 -33.08 23.13 -10.84
N VAL A 458 -34.10 22.69 -10.10
CA VAL A 458 -35.39 23.41 -9.97
C VAL A 458 -35.19 24.78 -9.32
N LEU A 459 -34.32 24.87 -8.31
CA LEU A 459 -33.94 26.13 -7.65
C LEU A 459 -32.97 26.99 -8.48
N LYS A 460 -32.73 26.64 -9.76
CA LYS A 460 -31.81 27.32 -10.69
C LYS A 460 -30.39 27.47 -10.12
N CYS A 461 -29.95 26.58 -9.24
CA CYS A 461 -28.59 26.60 -8.71
C CYS A 461 -27.57 26.36 -9.82
N SER A 462 -26.56 27.20 -9.88
CA SER A 462 -25.39 27.01 -10.73
C SER A 462 -24.62 25.74 -10.35
N ALA A 463 -23.78 25.23 -11.25
CA ALA A 463 -22.94 24.07 -10.99
C ALA A 463 -22.01 24.26 -9.78
N ARG A 464 -21.51 25.50 -9.59
CA ARG A 464 -20.66 25.87 -8.45
C ARG A 464 -21.44 25.83 -7.13
N GLU A 465 -22.65 26.37 -7.11
CA GLU A 465 -23.50 26.38 -5.90
C GLU A 465 -23.96 24.97 -5.52
N ARG A 466 -24.33 24.14 -6.49
CA ARG A 466 -24.68 22.74 -6.24
C ARG A 466 -23.53 22.01 -5.54
N TRP A 467 -22.30 22.25 -5.99
CA TRP A 467 -21.14 21.63 -5.37
C TRP A 467 -20.84 22.20 -3.98
N SER A 468 -20.75 23.52 -3.83
CA SER A 468 -20.34 24.14 -2.56
C SER A 468 -21.40 24.02 -1.47
N ARG A 469 -22.69 24.07 -1.82
CA ARG A 469 -23.80 24.04 -0.86
C ARG A 469 -24.36 22.65 -0.61
N VAL A 470 -24.29 21.72 -1.57
CA VAL A 470 -24.86 20.37 -1.43
C VAL A 470 -23.79 19.30 -1.31
N HIS A 471 -22.95 19.12 -2.33
CA HIS A 471 -22.03 17.98 -2.35
C HIS A 471 -20.88 18.12 -1.36
N LEU A 472 -20.18 19.25 -1.31
CA LEU A 472 -19.01 19.43 -0.45
C LEU A 472 -19.36 19.24 1.04
N PRO A 473 -20.46 19.80 1.59
CA PRO A 473 -20.84 19.55 2.99
C PRO A 473 -21.19 18.08 3.27
N LEU A 474 -21.78 17.37 2.30
CA LEU A 474 -22.11 15.94 2.42
C LEU A 474 -20.89 15.03 2.26
N LEU A 475 -19.87 15.48 1.53
CA LEU A 475 -18.60 14.79 1.31
C LEU A 475 -17.53 15.14 2.35
N ARG A 476 -17.66 16.21 3.14
CA ARG A 476 -16.63 16.70 4.07
C ARG A 476 -16.01 15.62 4.95
N ARG A 477 -16.83 14.68 5.43
CA ARG A 477 -16.35 13.56 6.27
C ARG A 477 -15.53 12.55 5.47
N ALA A 478 -15.95 12.24 4.24
CA ALA A 478 -15.19 11.36 3.36
C ALA A 478 -13.87 12.01 2.92
N LEU A 479 -13.89 13.33 2.67
CA LEU A 479 -12.68 14.10 2.38
C LEU A 479 -11.69 14.10 3.54
N LEU A 480 -12.16 14.34 4.77
CA LEU A 480 -11.30 14.30 5.96
C LEU A 480 -10.69 12.91 6.19
N VAL A 481 -11.49 11.84 6.07
CA VAL A 481 -10.99 10.47 6.24
C VAL A 481 -10.00 10.10 5.14
N GLY A 482 -10.31 10.41 3.88
CA GLY A 482 -9.41 10.18 2.76
C GLY A 482 -8.12 11.00 2.88
N ALA A 483 -8.20 12.24 3.36
CA ALA A 483 -7.04 13.10 3.57
C ALA A 483 -6.10 12.53 4.65
N LEU A 484 -6.66 12.10 5.78
CA LEU A 484 -5.89 11.47 6.86
C LEU A 484 -5.22 10.18 6.39
N LEU A 485 -5.92 9.35 5.62
CA LEU A 485 -5.36 8.12 5.05
C LEU A 485 -4.19 8.42 4.12
N VAL A 486 -4.38 9.30 3.13
CA VAL A 486 -3.33 9.67 2.18
C VAL A 486 -2.13 10.29 2.89
N PHE A 487 -2.37 11.20 3.83
CA PHE A 487 -1.33 11.88 4.60
C PHE A 487 -0.47 10.88 5.40
N THR A 488 -1.13 9.95 6.11
CA THR A 488 -0.40 8.96 6.93
C THR A 488 0.34 7.93 6.08
N GLU A 489 -0.26 7.41 5.00
CA GLU A 489 0.45 6.49 4.10
C GLU A 489 1.65 7.17 3.44
N SER A 490 1.52 8.44 3.06
CA SER A 490 2.62 9.24 2.52
C SER A 490 3.76 9.44 3.52
N MET A 491 3.45 9.61 4.82
CA MET A 491 4.49 9.76 5.85
C MET A 491 5.29 8.49 6.12
N LYS A 492 4.66 7.32 5.93
CA LYS A 492 5.30 6.01 6.14
C LYS A 492 5.98 5.46 4.90
N GLU A 493 5.85 6.15 3.77
CA GLU A 493 6.35 5.67 2.49
C GLU A 493 7.88 5.67 2.44
N LEU A 494 8.45 4.46 2.46
CA LEU A 494 9.89 4.25 2.43
C LEU A 494 10.43 4.10 1.00
N ASN A 495 9.84 3.22 0.19
CA ASN A 495 10.46 2.76 -1.05
C ASN A 495 10.69 3.90 -2.06
N VAL A 496 9.66 4.73 -2.27
CA VAL A 496 9.77 5.89 -3.16
C VAL A 496 10.77 6.91 -2.62
N SER A 497 10.69 7.22 -1.32
CA SER A 497 11.57 8.19 -0.65
C SER A 497 13.04 7.79 -0.74
N LEU A 498 13.33 6.52 -0.47
CA LEU A 498 14.69 6.00 -0.41
C LEU A 498 15.35 6.00 -1.79
N LEU A 499 14.57 5.76 -2.83
CA LEU A 499 15.05 5.75 -4.21
C LEU A 499 15.35 7.13 -4.77
N LEU A 500 14.57 8.11 -4.36
CA LEU A 500 14.79 9.50 -4.75
C LEU A 500 15.71 10.25 -3.76
N ARG A 501 16.33 9.52 -2.82
CA ARG A 501 17.32 10.05 -1.86
C ARG A 501 18.58 10.69 -2.47
N PRO A 502 19.09 10.29 -3.66
CA PRO A 502 20.21 10.99 -4.32
C PRO A 502 19.97 12.49 -4.51
N LEU A 503 18.75 12.97 -4.30
CA LEU A 503 18.36 14.36 -4.33
C LEU A 503 18.53 15.09 -2.96
N HIS A 504 19.30 14.51 -2.04
CA HIS A 504 19.61 15.02 -0.68
C HIS A 504 18.39 15.29 0.21
N LEU A 505 17.27 14.60 -0.04
CA LEU A 505 16.08 14.69 0.79
C LEU A 505 15.93 13.45 1.65
N GLU A 506 15.86 13.67 2.96
CA GLU A 506 15.46 12.64 3.92
C GLU A 506 14.03 12.92 4.39
N THR A 507 13.18 11.89 4.29
CA THR A 507 11.87 11.81 4.96
C THR A 507 12.03 11.08 6.29
N LEU A 508 11.02 11.16 7.15
CA LEU A 508 10.97 10.51 8.45
C LEU A 508 11.12 8.99 8.29
N ALA A 509 10.46 8.39 7.31
CA ALA A 509 10.60 6.97 7.00
C ALA A 509 12.05 6.60 6.61
N THR A 510 12.70 7.38 5.74
CA THR A 510 14.09 7.12 5.34
C THR A 510 15.10 7.39 6.45
N TYR A 511 14.85 8.41 7.28
CA TYR A 511 15.71 8.75 8.41
C TYR A 511 15.68 7.62 9.44
N VAL A 512 14.48 7.16 9.83
CA VAL A 512 14.30 6.00 10.72
C VAL A 512 14.94 4.75 10.13
N PHE A 513 14.73 4.49 8.83
CA PHE A 513 15.34 3.34 8.16
C PHE A 513 16.88 3.40 8.17
N ARG A 514 17.48 4.55 7.89
CA ARG A 514 18.94 4.76 7.95
C ARG A 514 19.51 4.43 9.33
N LEU A 515 18.82 4.83 10.40
CA LEU A 515 19.24 4.53 11.77
C LEU A 515 19.25 3.02 12.09
N THR A 516 18.50 2.20 11.34
CA THR A 516 18.55 0.74 11.53
C THR A 516 19.86 0.10 11.06
N SER A 517 20.67 0.81 10.26
CA SER A 517 21.80 0.22 9.52
C SER A 517 23.19 0.60 10.06
N GLY A 518 23.30 1.29 11.20
CA GLY A 518 24.62 1.68 11.72
C GLY A 518 24.66 2.46 13.03
N GLU A 519 23.51 2.73 13.64
CA GLU A 519 23.40 3.52 14.87
C GLU A 519 22.86 2.64 16.03
N PRO A 520 23.21 2.95 17.29
CA PRO A 520 22.73 2.17 18.43
C PRO A 520 21.20 2.25 18.56
N ALA A 521 20.57 1.17 19.05
CA ALA A 521 19.12 1.06 19.16
C ALA A 521 18.42 2.19 19.93
N THR A 522 19.15 2.87 20.82
CA THR A 522 18.65 4.00 21.60
C THR A 522 18.43 5.25 20.76
N SER A 523 19.22 5.51 19.71
CA SER A 523 19.04 6.67 18.81
C SER A 523 17.85 6.52 17.86
N LEU A 524 17.49 5.28 17.53
CA LEU A 524 16.32 4.95 16.69
C LEU A 524 14.98 5.19 17.40
N ALA A 525 14.94 5.03 18.73
CA ALA A 525 13.70 4.89 19.48
C ALA A 525 12.73 6.08 19.31
N LEU A 526 13.20 7.31 19.51
CA LEU A 526 12.36 8.51 19.41
C LEU A 526 11.85 8.76 17.97
N PRO A 527 12.71 8.77 16.92
CA PRO A 527 12.25 8.86 15.53
C PRO A 527 11.27 7.75 15.12
N ALA A 528 11.52 6.52 15.55
CA ALA A 528 10.64 5.38 15.28
C ALA A 528 9.27 5.53 15.97
N LEU A 529 9.23 6.02 17.22
CA LEU A 529 7.97 6.34 17.90
C LEU A 529 7.18 7.41 17.17
N ALA A 530 7.84 8.49 16.71
CA ALA A 530 7.17 9.53 15.95
C ALA A 530 6.50 8.97 14.68
N LEU A 531 7.22 8.09 13.96
CA LEU A 531 6.69 7.41 12.78
C LEU A 531 5.49 6.51 13.09
N VAL A 532 5.54 5.74 14.19
CA VAL A 532 4.43 4.86 14.63
C VAL A 532 3.21 5.69 15.07
N LEU A 533 3.41 6.78 15.81
CA LEU A 533 2.34 7.66 16.29
C LEU A 533 1.57 8.29 15.12
N VAL A 534 2.27 8.72 14.07
CA VAL A 534 1.61 9.17 12.83
C VAL A 534 0.81 8.03 12.20
N GLY A 535 1.37 6.82 12.17
CA GLY A 535 0.71 5.61 11.67
C GLY A 535 -0.60 5.26 12.41
N MET A 536 -0.74 5.63 13.69
CA MET A 536 -1.95 5.37 14.47
C MET A 536 -3.11 6.31 14.10
N VAL A 537 -2.84 7.48 13.51
CA VAL A 537 -3.87 8.52 13.25
C VAL A 537 -5.06 8.00 12.42
N PRO A 538 -4.87 7.26 11.31
CA PRO A 538 -5.98 6.72 10.54
C PRO A 538 -6.75 5.64 11.29
N VAL A 539 -6.08 4.84 12.12
CA VAL A 539 -6.73 3.80 12.95
C VAL A 539 -7.66 4.47 13.96
N VAL A 540 -7.21 5.54 14.61
CA VAL A 540 -8.04 6.35 15.52
C VAL A 540 -9.17 7.06 14.77
N GLY A 541 -8.90 7.59 13.58
CA GLY A 541 -9.91 8.17 12.70
C GLY A 541 -11.00 7.17 12.32
N LEU A 542 -10.62 5.94 11.99
CA LEU A 542 -11.51 4.84 11.67
C LEU A 542 -12.43 4.51 12.86
N ILE A 543 -11.90 4.47 14.08
CA ILE A 543 -12.68 4.23 15.32
C ILE A 543 -13.76 5.29 15.46
N ARG A 544 -13.41 6.57 15.29
CA ARG A 544 -14.37 7.67 15.42
C ARG A 544 -15.45 7.61 14.35
N VAL A 545 -15.13 7.16 13.14
CA VAL A 545 -16.11 7.03 12.05
C VAL A 545 -17.01 5.81 12.24
N LEU A 546 -16.47 4.68 12.71
CA LEU A 546 -17.20 3.44 12.92
C LEU A 546 -18.09 3.47 14.19
N ASN A 547 -17.66 4.12 15.27
CA ASN A 547 -18.45 4.24 16.51
C ASN A 547 -19.63 5.22 16.41
N ILE A 548 -19.79 5.98 15.32
CA ILE A 548 -20.95 6.86 15.11
C ILE A 548 -22.21 6.06 14.66
N LYS A 549 -22.11 4.74 14.53
CA LYS A 549 -23.27 3.84 14.39
C LYS A 549 -23.15 2.64 15.32
N GLY A 550 -23.23 2.92 16.62
CA GLY A 550 -23.61 1.96 17.65
C GLY A 550 -25.01 2.31 18.13
#